data_AF-A0A969LKH8-F1
#
_entry.id   AF-A0A969LKH8-F1
#
_cell.length_a   1.000
_cell.length_b   1.000
_cell.length_c   1.000
_cell.angle_alpha   90.00
_cell.angle_beta   90.00
_cell.angle_gamma   90.00
#
_symmetry.space_group_name_H-M   'P 1'
#
loop_
_entity.id
_entity.type
_entity.pdbx_description
1 polymer ?
#
loop_
_entity_poly.entity_id
_entity_poly.type
_entity_poly.pdbx_seq_one_letter_code
_entity_poly.pdbx_strand_id
1 'polypeptide(L)'
;MLLFLSQQAFAGNDSDSLIRAKHWNIKQGIALNGFDPVSYFEGSPLKGIRDFKAIESGVMYFFASEKHREMFLLDPQKYEPACGGWCAYAMGKSGDKVKINPYCFKIIEDRLYLFYNKFGINTLKKWNKDETKLKRTQMLTGRRYFRGSSVGAFHIRSPGFPGLLFV
;
A
#
# COMPACT_ATOMS: atom_id res chain seq x y z
N MET A 1 -40.06 14.00 16.31
CA MET A 1 -38.61 14.26 16.42
C MET A 1 -37.90 13.34 15.43
N LEU A 2 -37.69 13.82 14.20
CA LEU A 2 -37.04 13.06 13.13
C LEU A 2 -35.53 13.16 13.31
N LEU A 3 -34.88 12.05 13.70
CA LEU A 3 -33.44 11.93 13.78
C LEU A 3 -32.88 11.80 12.35
N PHE A 4 -32.23 12.86 11.88
CA PHE A 4 -31.42 12.81 10.67
C PHE A 4 -30.22 11.89 10.92
N LEU A 5 -30.23 10.69 10.33
CA LEU A 5 -29.02 9.88 10.15
C LEU A 5 -28.14 10.61 9.15
N SER A 6 -27.09 11.28 9.63
CA SER A 6 -26.06 11.87 8.78
C SER A 6 -25.32 10.73 8.07
N GLN A 7 -25.59 10.56 6.77
CA GLN A 7 -24.71 9.78 5.91
C GLN A 7 -23.43 10.58 5.74
N GLN A 8 -22.36 10.18 6.42
CA GLN A 8 -21.03 10.65 6.06
C GLN A 8 -20.63 9.91 4.79
N ALA A 9 -20.75 10.60 3.66
CA ALA A 9 -20.14 10.18 2.42
C ALA A 9 -18.62 10.16 2.63
N PHE A 10 -17.98 8.99 2.50
CA PHE A 10 -16.53 8.87 2.35
C PHE A 10 -16.13 9.37 0.96
N ALA A 11 -16.22 10.68 0.74
CA ALA A 11 -15.47 11.32 -0.33
C ALA A 11 -13.99 11.25 0.09
N GLY A 12 -13.14 10.63 -0.74
CA GLY A 12 -11.71 10.63 -0.51
C GLY A 12 -11.23 12.06 -0.24
N ASN A 13 -10.71 12.29 0.96
CA ASN A 13 -10.33 13.62 1.42
C ASN A 13 -9.27 14.19 0.45
N ASP A 14 -9.46 15.41 -0.06
CA ASP A 14 -8.52 16.06 -0.99
C ASP A 14 -7.09 16.10 -0.44
N SER A 15 -6.93 16.14 0.89
CA SER A 15 -5.63 16.02 1.53
C SER A 15 -4.98 14.63 1.39
N ASP A 16 -5.78 13.55 1.41
CA ASP A 16 -5.30 12.17 1.23
C ASP A 16 -4.73 12.00 -0.17
N SER A 17 -5.48 12.41 -1.20
CA SER A 17 -5.03 12.33 -2.58
C SER A 17 -3.75 13.13 -2.84
N LEU A 18 -3.61 14.31 -2.25
CA LEU A 18 -2.39 15.13 -2.33
C LEU A 18 -1.19 14.48 -1.64
N ILE A 19 -1.37 13.93 -0.43
CA ILE A 19 -0.30 13.22 0.29
C ILE A 19 0.15 12.00 -0.50
N ARG A 20 -0.80 11.24 -1.03
CA ARG A 20 -0.51 10.05 -1.83
C ARG A 20 0.19 10.44 -3.13
N ALA A 21 -0.31 11.40 -3.89
CA ALA A 21 0.36 11.90 -5.11
C ALA A 21 1.83 12.30 -4.85
N LYS A 22 2.12 12.88 -3.67
CA LYS A 22 3.48 13.29 -3.28
C LYS A 22 4.36 12.14 -2.80
N HIS A 23 3.80 11.17 -2.08
CA HIS A 23 4.59 10.17 -1.35
C HIS A 23 4.50 8.75 -1.89
N TRP A 24 3.52 8.41 -2.72
CA TRP A 24 3.39 7.07 -3.32
C TRP A 24 4.47 6.81 -4.37
N ASN A 25 4.82 5.54 -4.55
CA ASN A 25 5.63 5.10 -5.67
C ASN A 25 4.75 4.97 -6.92
N ILE A 26 4.49 6.11 -7.56
CA ILE A 26 3.68 6.21 -8.76
C ILE A 26 4.51 6.75 -9.94
N LYS A 27 4.26 6.20 -11.13
CA LYS A 27 4.81 6.70 -12.39
C LYS A 27 3.63 7.12 -13.27
N GLN A 28 3.56 8.41 -13.63
CA GLN A 28 2.42 8.96 -14.38
C GLN A 28 1.06 8.65 -13.71
N GLY A 29 1.00 8.72 -12.37
CA GLY A 29 -0.20 8.41 -11.59
C GLY A 29 -0.46 6.92 -11.33
N ILE A 30 0.32 6.02 -11.94
CA ILE A 30 0.09 4.56 -11.89
C ILE A 30 0.95 3.93 -10.79
N ALA A 31 0.32 3.19 -9.88
CA ALA A 31 0.98 2.43 -8.82
C ALA A 31 1.56 1.09 -9.31
N LEU A 32 2.46 0.52 -8.50
CA LEU A 32 3.02 -0.83 -8.70
C LEU A 32 3.64 -1.07 -10.08
N ASN A 33 4.09 -0.01 -10.77
CA ASN A 33 4.50 -0.09 -12.17
C ASN A 33 3.42 -0.73 -13.08
N GLY A 34 2.14 -0.62 -12.74
CA GLY A 34 1.02 -1.21 -13.48
C GLY A 34 0.83 -2.72 -13.27
N PHE A 35 1.36 -3.28 -12.19
CA PHE A 35 1.04 -4.64 -11.76
C PHE A 35 -0.23 -4.65 -10.90
N ASP A 36 -0.94 -5.76 -10.97
CA ASP A 36 -2.20 -6.00 -10.28
C ASP A 36 -1.97 -6.23 -8.77
N PRO A 37 -2.49 -5.35 -7.89
CA PRO A 37 -2.40 -5.51 -6.44
C PRO A 37 -2.92 -6.85 -5.91
N VAL A 38 -4.02 -7.35 -6.47
CA VAL A 38 -4.71 -8.57 -5.99
C VAL A 38 -3.87 -9.80 -6.34
N SER A 39 -3.29 -9.82 -7.54
CA SER A 39 -2.48 -10.96 -8.02
C SER A 39 -1.28 -11.30 -7.11
N TYR A 40 -0.75 -10.32 -6.38
CA TYR A 40 0.30 -10.57 -5.38
C TYR A 40 -0.14 -11.53 -4.28
N PHE A 41 -1.40 -11.48 -3.87
CA PHE A 41 -1.97 -12.32 -2.83
C PHE A 41 -2.36 -13.71 -3.34
N GLU A 42 -2.44 -13.87 -4.66
CA GLU A 42 -2.56 -15.18 -5.33
C GLU A 42 -1.18 -15.84 -5.56
N GLY A 43 -0.10 -15.16 -5.16
CA GLY A 43 1.27 -15.68 -5.21
C GLY A 43 2.01 -15.42 -6.52
N SER A 44 1.36 -14.84 -7.53
CA SER A 44 1.98 -14.52 -8.82
C SER A 44 1.61 -13.11 -9.29
N PRO A 45 2.56 -12.16 -9.34
CA PRO A 45 2.27 -10.80 -9.75
C PRO A 45 2.02 -10.73 -11.26
N LEU A 46 0.79 -10.40 -11.63
CA LEU A 46 0.35 -10.25 -13.01
C LEU A 46 0.39 -8.79 -13.43
N LYS A 47 0.69 -8.56 -14.71
CA LYS A 47 0.59 -7.22 -15.29
C LYS A 47 -0.88 -6.86 -15.47
N GLY A 48 -1.27 -5.67 -15.01
CA GLY A 48 -2.63 -5.19 -15.23
C GLY A 48 -2.86 -4.73 -16.67
N ILE A 49 -4.11 -4.78 -17.08
CA ILE A 49 -4.60 -4.34 -18.38
C ILE A 49 -5.21 -2.94 -18.21
N ARG A 50 -5.04 -2.06 -19.19
CA ARG A 50 -5.47 -0.65 -19.09
C ARG A 50 -6.99 -0.48 -18.96
N ASP A 51 -7.75 -1.43 -19.51
CA ASP A 51 -9.21 -1.40 -19.49
C ASP A 51 -9.75 -1.72 -18.09
N PHE A 52 -9.05 -2.59 -17.35
CA PHE A 52 -9.36 -2.91 -15.96
C PHE A 52 -8.56 -2.00 -15.04
N LYS A 53 -9.12 -0.82 -14.74
CA LYS A 53 -8.49 0.19 -13.87
C LYS A 53 -9.43 0.70 -12.79
N ALA A 54 -8.84 1.10 -11.67
CA ALA A 54 -9.52 1.81 -10.58
C ALA A 54 -8.64 2.96 -10.10
N ILE A 55 -9.27 3.99 -9.55
CA ILE A 55 -8.59 5.10 -8.88
C ILE A 55 -8.99 5.06 -7.42
N GLU A 56 -8.01 4.95 -6.52
CA GLU A 56 -8.21 4.94 -5.07
C GLU A 56 -7.38 6.07 -4.45
N SER A 57 -8.06 6.99 -3.76
CA SER A 57 -7.48 8.26 -3.25
C SER A 57 -6.49 8.92 -4.21
N GLY A 58 -6.87 9.06 -5.48
CA GLY A 58 -6.04 9.72 -6.51
C GLY A 58 -4.90 8.89 -7.09
N VAL A 59 -4.76 7.61 -6.72
CA VAL A 59 -3.76 6.68 -7.26
C VAL A 59 -4.43 5.70 -8.22
N MET A 60 -3.87 5.56 -9.43
CA MET A 60 -4.39 4.64 -10.44
C MET A 60 -3.78 3.23 -10.27
N TYR A 61 -4.64 2.23 -10.25
CA TYR A 61 -4.30 0.81 -10.23
C TYR A 61 -4.83 0.11 -11.48
N PHE A 62 -4.05 -0.85 -12.00
CA PHE A 62 -4.45 -1.71 -13.11
C PHE A 62 -4.60 -3.14 -12.62
N PHE A 63 -5.50 -3.90 -13.24
CA PHE A 63 -5.86 -5.26 -12.83
C PHE A 63 -5.75 -6.22 -14.01
N ALA A 64 -5.42 -7.47 -13.72
CA ALA A 64 -5.33 -8.52 -14.73
C ALA A 64 -6.73 -9.00 -15.17
N SER A 65 -7.77 -8.74 -14.37
CA SER A 65 -9.16 -9.06 -14.67
C SER A 65 -10.13 -8.07 -14.02
N GLU A 66 -11.36 -8.00 -14.53
CA GLU A 66 -12.44 -7.24 -13.89
C GLU A 66 -12.72 -7.73 -12.47
N LYS A 67 -12.68 -9.05 -12.24
CA LYS A 67 -12.85 -9.64 -10.91
C LYS A 67 -11.82 -9.10 -9.90
N HIS A 68 -10.56 -8.96 -10.30
CA HIS A 68 -9.53 -8.40 -9.42
C HIS A 68 -9.77 -6.92 -9.12
N ARG A 69 -10.24 -6.16 -10.11
CA ARG A 69 -10.66 -4.77 -9.91
C ARG A 69 -11.79 -4.68 -8.87
N GLU A 70 -12.81 -5.52 -8.99
CA GLU A 70 -13.91 -5.59 -8.02
C GLU A 70 -13.43 -5.97 -6.62
N MET A 71 -12.58 -7.01 -6.51
CA MET A 71 -11.99 -7.42 -5.24
C MET A 71 -11.19 -6.29 -4.58
N PHE A 72 -10.44 -5.53 -5.36
CA PHE A 72 -9.70 -4.38 -4.86
C PHE A 72 -10.64 -3.28 -4.36
N LEU A 73 -11.69 -2.94 -5.12
CA LEU A 73 -12.65 -1.90 -4.74
C LEU A 73 -13.45 -2.24 -3.47
N LEU A 74 -13.63 -3.53 -3.17
CA LEU A 74 -14.29 -3.97 -1.94
C LEU A 74 -13.45 -3.73 -0.69
N ASP A 75 -12.13 -3.90 -0.77
CA ASP A 75 -11.21 -3.66 0.34
C ASP A 75 -9.83 -3.19 -0.16
N PRO A 76 -9.70 -1.92 -0.58
CA PRO A 76 -8.44 -1.41 -1.12
C PRO A 76 -7.30 -1.51 -0.10
N GLN A 77 -7.62 -1.35 1.18
CA GLN A 77 -6.66 -1.29 2.28
C GLN A 77 -5.92 -2.62 2.50
N LYS A 78 -6.56 -3.74 2.14
CA LYS A 78 -5.93 -5.07 2.12
C LYS A 78 -4.90 -5.22 1.02
N TYR A 79 -5.23 -4.78 -0.20
CA TYR A 79 -4.42 -5.06 -1.39
C TYR A 79 -3.34 -4.02 -1.66
N GLU A 80 -3.46 -2.83 -1.07
CA GLU A 80 -2.46 -1.78 -1.23
C GLU A 80 -1.09 -2.16 -0.65
N PRO A 81 0.01 -1.76 -1.33
CA PRO A 81 1.35 -2.07 -0.86
C PRO A 81 1.70 -1.27 0.41
N ALA A 82 2.44 -1.92 1.30
CA ALA A 82 3.05 -1.24 2.43
C ALA A 82 3.93 -0.07 1.95
N CYS A 83 3.92 1.02 2.72
CA CYS A 83 4.72 2.21 2.44
C CYS A 83 4.55 2.77 1.02
N GLY A 84 3.33 2.69 0.48
CA GLY A 84 2.98 3.28 -0.81
C GLY A 84 3.73 2.69 -1.99
N GLY A 85 4.21 1.45 -1.88
CA GLY A 85 4.87 0.73 -2.97
C GLY A 85 6.38 0.98 -3.11
N TRP A 86 7.02 1.63 -2.12
CA TRP A 86 8.47 1.74 -2.05
C TRP A 86 9.12 0.47 -1.49
N CYS A 87 10.44 0.33 -1.68
CA CYS A 87 11.18 -0.80 -1.12
C CYS A 87 11.10 -0.82 0.42
N ALA A 88 10.49 -1.86 0.97
CA ALA A 88 10.29 -2.01 2.41
C ALA A 88 11.60 -2.04 3.20
N TYR A 89 12.64 -2.66 2.65
CA TYR A 89 13.96 -2.69 3.27
C TYR A 89 14.59 -1.29 3.39
N ALA A 90 14.53 -0.48 2.32
CA ALA A 90 15.11 0.86 2.33
C ALA A 90 14.32 1.79 3.28
N MET A 91 13.00 1.68 3.25
CA MET A 91 12.10 2.39 4.17
C MET A 91 12.36 2.03 5.64
N GLY A 92 12.67 0.76 5.94
CA GLY A 92 12.97 0.33 7.30
C GLY A 92 14.39 0.64 7.76
N LYS A 93 15.37 0.55 6.86
CA LYS A 93 16.79 0.70 7.20
C LYS A 93 17.26 2.15 7.28
N SER A 94 16.94 2.95 6.28
CA SER A 94 17.41 4.34 6.14
C SER A 94 16.28 5.34 5.97
N GLY A 95 15.07 4.86 5.69
CA GLY A 95 13.94 5.73 5.38
C GLY A 95 13.90 6.20 3.93
N ASP A 96 14.73 5.61 3.07
CA ASP A 96 14.84 6.03 1.67
C ASP A 96 13.74 5.43 0.78
N LYS A 97 13.27 6.24 -0.16
CA LYS A 97 12.34 5.83 -1.22
C LYS A 97 13.11 5.21 -2.39
N VAL A 98 13.28 3.90 -2.34
CA VAL A 98 13.98 3.13 -3.40
C VAL A 98 12.97 2.37 -4.26
N LYS A 99 13.14 2.43 -5.59
CA LYS A 99 12.32 1.70 -6.57
C LYS A 99 12.31 0.21 -6.28
N ILE A 100 11.26 -0.47 -6.73
CA ILE A 100 11.05 -1.89 -6.50
C ILE A 100 11.24 -2.71 -7.78
N ASN A 101 11.45 -4.00 -7.62
CA ASN A 101 11.22 -4.99 -8.66
C ASN A 101 9.84 -5.62 -8.39
N PRO A 102 8.87 -5.54 -9.31
CA PRO A 102 7.52 -6.07 -9.09
C PRO A 102 7.47 -7.57 -8.78
N TYR A 103 8.47 -8.33 -9.21
CA TYR A 103 8.59 -9.77 -8.94
C TYR A 103 9.31 -10.09 -7.63
N CYS A 104 9.82 -9.09 -6.91
CA CYS A 104 10.49 -9.28 -5.62
C CYS A 104 9.60 -8.72 -4.51
N PHE A 105 8.77 -9.59 -3.94
CA PHE A 105 7.76 -9.24 -2.94
C PHE A 105 7.68 -10.29 -1.83
N LYS A 106 6.97 -9.96 -0.76
CA LYS A 106 6.60 -10.87 0.33
C LYS A 106 5.27 -10.42 0.93
N ILE A 107 4.37 -11.37 1.20
CA ILE A 107 3.18 -11.12 2.03
C ILE A 107 3.54 -11.42 3.48
N ILE A 108 3.32 -10.47 4.37
CA ILE A 108 3.56 -10.63 5.82
C ILE A 108 2.33 -10.07 6.54
N GLU A 109 1.65 -10.90 7.35
CA GLU A 109 0.44 -10.50 8.08
C GLU A 109 -0.59 -9.84 7.15
N ASP A 110 -0.93 -10.52 6.05
CA ASP A 110 -1.88 -10.06 5.02
C ASP A 110 -1.56 -8.70 4.40
N ARG A 111 -0.28 -8.32 4.39
CA ARG A 111 0.18 -7.07 3.78
C ARG A 111 1.29 -7.31 2.77
N LEU A 112 1.18 -6.62 1.63
CA LEU A 112 2.15 -6.67 0.53
C LEU A 112 3.38 -5.80 0.82
N TYR A 113 4.56 -6.43 0.86
CA TYR A 113 5.86 -5.76 0.94
C TYR A 113 6.63 -5.96 -0.37
N LEU A 114 7.17 -4.87 -0.91
CA LEU A 114 7.93 -4.88 -2.17
C LEU A 114 9.41 -4.60 -1.91
N PHE A 115 10.26 -5.15 -2.76
CA PHE A 115 11.71 -5.12 -2.57
C PHE A 115 12.44 -4.71 -3.85
N TYR A 116 13.59 -4.08 -3.66
CA TYR A 116 14.52 -3.82 -4.74
C TYR A 116 15.26 -5.11 -5.10
N ASN A 117 15.29 -5.42 -6.39
CA ASN A 117 16.11 -6.49 -6.93
C ASN A 117 16.64 -6.11 -8.31
N LYS A 118 17.90 -5.66 -8.36
CA LYS A 118 18.62 -5.33 -9.60
C LYS A 118 20.13 -5.31 -9.34
N PHE A 119 20.93 -5.57 -10.38
CA PHE A 119 22.40 -5.47 -10.36
C PHE A 119 23.05 -6.28 -9.20
N GLY A 120 22.63 -7.53 -9.01
CA GLY A 120 23.18 -8.41 -7.97
C GLY A 120 22.74 -8.07 -6.53
N ILE A 121 21.99 -6.99 -6.33
CA ILE A 121 21.45 -6.60 -5.03
C ILE A 121 20.00 -7.08 -4.94
N ASN A 122 19.75 -7.97 -3.99
CA ASN A 122 18.40 -8.39 -3.60
C ASN A 122 18.15 -7.96 -2.15
N THR A 123 17.28 -6.97 -1.95
CA THR A 123 16.99 -6.46 -0.61
C THR A 123 16.04 -7.35 0.18
N LEU A 124 15.28 -8.25 -0.45
CA LEU A 124 14.49 -9.25 0.26
C LEU A 124 15.41 -10.22 1.04
N LYS A 125 16.55 -10.62 0.46
CA LYS A 125 17.55 -11.40 1.20
C LYS A 125 18.10 -10.66 2.42
N LYS A 126 18.28 -9.34 2.32
CA LYS A 126 18.72 -8.50 3.44
C LYS A 126 17.61 -8.30 4.48
N TRP A 127 16.37 -8.16 4.03
CA TRP A 127 15.19 -8.06 4.87
C TRP A 127 15.01 -9.28 5.76
N ASN A 128 15.12 -10.48 5.18
CA ASN A 128 14.94 -11.74 5.91
C ASN A 128 15.94 -11.94 7.07
N LYS A 129 17.04 -11.18 7.13
CA LYS A 129 18.00 -11.24 8.24
C LYS A 129 17.52 -10.52 9.51
N ASP A 130 16.73 -9.45 9.34
CA ASP A 130 16.32 -8.54 10.42
C ASP A 130 14.83 -8.18 10.32
N GLU A 131 13.99 -9.11 9.86
CA GLU A 131 12.60 -8.86 9.45
C GLU A 131 11.78 -8.18 10.55
N THR A 132 11.83 -8.66 11.79
CA THR A 132 11.05 -8.10 12.90
C THR A 132 11.37 -6.61 13.14
N LYS A 133 12.67 -6.27 13.15
CA LYS A 133 13.14 -4.89 13.33
C LYS A 133 12.77 -4.02 12.14
N LEU A 134 12.95 -4.53 10.93
CA LEU A 134 12.67 -3.80 9.69
C LEU A 134 11.17 -3.57 9.49
N LYS A 135 10.33 -4.54 9.85
CA LYS A 135 8.87 -4.39 9.87
C LYS A 135 8.46 -3.22 10.76
N ARG A 136 8.92 -3.20 12.01
CA ARG A 136 8.62 -2.10 12.95
C ARG A 136 9.10 -0.74 12.44
N THR A 137 10.36 -0.66 12.02
CA THR A 137 10.97 0.61 11.60
C THR A 137 10.34 1.14 10.32
N GLN A 138 10.07 0.28 9.33
CA GLN A 138 9.44 0.71 8.08
C GLN A 138 8.00 1.19 8.30
N MET A 139 7.27 0.60 9.26
CA MET A 139 5.95 1.10 9.68
C MET A 139 6.06 2.52 10.25
N LEU A 140 7.05 2.81 11.10
CA LEU A 140 7.29 4.16 11.64
C LEU A 140 7.65 5.16 10.54
N THR A 141 8.54 4.78 9.62
CA THR A 141 8.88 5.58 8.44
C THR A 141 7.65 5.87 7.58
N GLY A 142 6.82 4.85 7.35
CA GLY A 142 5.54 4.99 6.64
C GLY A 142 4.63 6.01 7.32
N ARG A 143 4.42 5.89 8.64
CA ARG A 143 3.62 6.88 9.39
C ARG A 143 4.14 8.30 9.23
N ARG A 144 5.46 8.50 9.15
CA ARG A 144 6.06 9.83 8.92
C ARG A 144 5.73 10.39 7.54
N TYR A 145 5.88 9.60 6.48
CA TYR A 145 5.65 10.06 5.11
C TYR A 145 4.17 10.17 4.73
N PHE A 146 3.34 9.29 5.30
CA PHE A 146 1.93 9.15 4.94
C PHE A 146 1.02 9.68 6.07
N ARG A 147 1.55 10.51 6.97
CA ARG A 147 0.76 11.15 8.04
C ARG A 147 -0.36 11.98 7.44
N GLY A 148 -1.60 11.76 7.89
CA GLY A 148 -2.78 12.44 7.35
C GLY A 148 -3.41 11.77 6.13
N SER A 149 -2.82 10.67 5.63
CA SER A 149 -3.45 9.80 4.64
C SER A 149 -4.22 8.65 5.31
N SER A 150 -5.16 8.05 4.57
CA SER A 150 -5.89 6.83 4.95
C SER A 150 -4.94 5.69 5.36
N VAL A 151 -3.77 5.61 4.73
CA VAL A 151 -2.75 4.56 4.99
C VAL A 151 -1.84 4.86 6.18
N GLY A 152 -1.70 6.14 6.54
CA GLY A 152 -1.04 6.56 7.78
C GLY A 152 -1.84 6.17 9.03
N ALA A 153 -3.18 6.16 8.93
CA ALA A 153 -4.10 5.84 10.03
C ALA A 153 -4.23 4.33 10.31
N PHE A 154 -4.03 3.47 9.30
CA PHE A 154 -4.29 2.03 9.39
C PHE A 154 -3.41 1.28 10.41
N HIS A 155 -2.25 1.84 10.78
CA HIS A 155 -1.35 1.19 11.75
C HIS A 155 -1.80 1.31 13.22
N ILE A 156 -2.99 1.88 13.49
CA ILE A 156 -3.60 1.89 14.84
C ILE A 156 -4.43 0.62 15.08
N ARG A 157 -4.86 -0.08 14.02
CA ARG A 157 -5.64 -1.33 14.13
C ARG A 157 -4.75 -2.56 13.89
N SER A 158 -3.78 -2.79 14.77
CA SER A 158 -3.21 -4.13 14.89
C SER A 158 -4.29 -5.07 15.48
N PRO A 159 -4.38 -6.34 15.06
CA PRO A 159 -5.26 -7.31 15.72
C PRO A 159 -4.73 -7.52 17.14
N GLY A 160 -5.38 -6.90 18.12
CA GLY A 160 -4.93 -6.92 19.53
C GLY A 160 -5.14 -5.62 20.31
N PHE A 161 -5.54 -4.51 19.66
CA PHE A 161 -6.01 -3.32 20.38
C PHE A 161 -7.51 -3.12 20.12
N PRO A 162 -8.38 -3.49 21.07
CA PRO A 162 -9.79 -3.14 20.97
C PRO A 162 -9.91 -1.62 21.13
N GLY A 163 -10.44 -0.96 20.10
CA GLY A 163 -11.01 0.39 20.18
C GLY A 163 -10.12 1.48 20.76
N LEU A 164 -9.50 2.28 19.89
CA LEU A 164 -9.39 3.71 20.17
C LEU A 164 -10.37 4.42 19.24
N LEU A 165 -11.55 4.75 19.78
CA LEU A 165 -12.43 5.77 19.22
C LEU A 165 -11.59 7.06 19.14
N PHE A 166 -11.57 7.67 17.97
CA PHE A 166 -11.24 9.08 17.86
C PHE A 166 -12.40 9.84 18.54
N VAL A 167 -12.10 10.50 19.66
CA VAL A 167 -12.91 11.59 20.21
C VAL A 167 -12.27 12.90 19.75
#